data_AF-A0A9D7GSR4-F1
#
_entry.id   AF-A0A9D7GSR4-F1
#
_cell.length_a   1.000
_cell.length_b   1.000
_cell.length_c   1.000
_cell.angle_alpha   90.00
_cell.angle_beta   90.00
_cell.angle_gamma   90.00
#
_symmetry.space_group_name_H-M   'P 1'
#
loop_
_entity.id
_entity.type
_entity.pdbx_description
1 polymer ?
#
loop_
_entity_poly.entity_id
_entity_poly.type
_entity_poly.pdbx_seq_one_letter_code
_entity_poly.pdbx_strand_id
1 'polypeptide(L)'
;MPSDPRVHLALERLAPPIADFRSIVVGALAQAEGFVASVDPDDETRVATARAALGPFAEGRIDARALVALTAERAAIPAAYRDRLDRAVAVLRDVLERGVALHVVDVPSGTSLVAAVEGGLARAGRAFGAVLAVELMKGGRYRGEEHDGLLDQLAFRSWTRVERRFAPPLVVLVDGTDLHIGGLADFLDGREKIVLVVRGACPPAPLARLITPRTLVLQTVDDAGLEQVANSADTAVAAMVPDGCALFLHDPGLGREAWQRMSIWNMPRAPRQSLGGMSVWQMEEDLRHLSALAAGPVAAGESTPRAGGAPAPGAVDALSRWLLEQSSLSPEEPPMREARS
;
A
#
# COMPACT_ATOMS: atom_id res chain seq x y z
N MET A 1 17.92 -20.77 6.31
CA MET A 1 17.73 -20.21 7.66
C MET A 1 16.43 -20.76 8.19
N PRO A 2 16.35 -21.29 9.43
CA PRO A 2 15.05 -21.61 9.98
C PRO A 2 14.26 -20.30 10.09
N SER A 3 13.11 -20.27 9.42
CA SER A 3 12.20 -19.14 9.45
C SER A 3 11.88 -18.80 10.91
N ASP A 4 12.03 -17.55 11.32
CA ASP A 4 11.62 -17.10 12.64
C ASP A 4 10.15 -17.50 12.84
N PRO A 5 9.78 -18.26 13.88
CA PRO A 5 8.41 -18.78 14.05
C PRO A 5 7.37 -17.66 14.11
N ARG A 6 7.78 -16.45 14.51
CA ARG A 6 6.92 -15.26 14.53
C ARG A 6 6.47 -14.83 13.13
N VAL A 7 7.27 -15.11 12.10
CA VAL A 7 6.89 -14.87 10.70
C VAL A 7 5.72 -15.75 10.31
N HIS A 8 5.75 -17.03 10.70
CA HIS A 8 4.64 -17.94 10.42
C HIS A 8 3.36 -17.48 11.11
N LEU A 9 3.44 -17.13 12.40
CA LEU A 9 2.30 -16.59 13.15
C LEU A 9 1.74 -15.32 12.49
N ALA A 10 2.59 -14.37 12.11
CA ALA A 10 2.15 -13.15 11.43
C ALA A 10 1.44 -13.46 10.10
N LEU A 11 1.95 -14.41 9.32
CA LEU A 11 1.32 -14.83 8.06
C LEU A 11 -0.02 -15.53 8.27
N GLU A 12 -0.16 -16.36 9.31
CA GLU A 12 -1.44 -16.98 9.68
C GLU A 12 -2.49 -15.92 10.03
N ARG A 13 -2.10 -14.91 10.82
CA ARG A 13 -3.01 -13.79 11.17
C ARG A 13 -3.37 -12.93 9.97
N LEU A 14 -2.45 -12.76 9.02
CA LEU A 14 -2.66 -12.03 7.77
C LEU A 14 -3.27 -12.89 6.64
N ALA A 15 -3.66 -14.13 6.90
CA ALA A 15 -4.22 -15.01 5.86
C ALA A 15 -5.44 -14.39 5.14
N PRO A 16 -6.38 -13.68 5.81
CA PRO A 16 -7.50 -13.03 5.12
C PRO A 16 -7.07 -11.97 4.09
N PRO A 17 -6.30 -10.91 4.43
CA PRO A 17 -5.86 -9.94 3.41
C PRO A 17 -4.94 -10.53 2.34
N ILE A 18 -4.16 -11.59 2.65
CA ILE A 18 -3.39 -12.34 1.64
C ILE A 18 -4.34 -13.00 0.63
N ALA A 19 -5.40 -13.64 1.10
CA ALA A 19 -6.39 -14.29 0.25
C ALA A 19 -7.14 -13.29 -0.64
N ASP A 20 -7.46 -12.10 -0.11
CA ASP A 20 -8.09 -11.02 -0.89
C ASP A 20 -7.21 -10.57 -2.06
N PHE A 21 -5.94 -10.29 -1.81
CA PHE A 21 -4.99 -9.94 -2.87
C PHE A 21 -4.87 -11.07 -3.91
N ARG A 22 -4.69 -12.31 -3.44
CA ARG A 22 -4.57 -13.49 -4.33
C ARG A 22 -5.80 -13.65 -5.21
N SER A 23 -7.01 -13.48 -4.66
CA SER A 23 -8.28 -13.60 -5.39
C SER A 23 -8.34 -12.63 -6.57
N ILE A 24 -7.85 -11.40 -6.38
CA ILE A 24 -7.81 -10.37 -7.42
C ILE A 24 -6.82 -10.74 -8.52
N VAL A 25 -5.63 -11.22 -8.15
CA VAL A 25 -4.63 -11.66 -9.12
C VAL A 25 -5.11 -12.88 -9.91
N VAL A 26 -5.83 -13.83 -9.28
CA VAL A 26 -6.46 -14.97 -9.97
C VAL A 26 -7.51 -14.49 -10.97
N GLY A 27 -8.38 -13.55 -10.56
CA GLY A 27 -9.39 -12.97 -11.45
C GLY A 27 -8.76 -12.24 -12.64
N ALA A 28 -7.70 -11.47 -12.40
CA ALA A 28 -6.94 -10.79 -13.43
C ALA A 28 -6.26 -11.77 -14.39
N LEU A 29 -5.65 -12.84 -13.88
CA LEU A 29 -5.03 -13.88 -14.69
C LEU A 29 -6.06 -14.55 -15.61
N ALA A 30 -7.22 -14.97 -15.07
CA ALA A 30 -8.27 -15.60 -15.87
C ALA A 30 -8.78 -14.65 -16.98
N GLN A 31 -8.91 -13.36 -16.69
CA GLN A 31 -9.27 -12.36 -17.70
C GLN A 31 -8.18 -12.17 -18.77
N ALA A 32 -6.91 -12.18 -18.37
CA ALA A 32 -5.80 -12.06 -19.31
C ALA A 32 -5.68 -13.29 -20.20
N GLU A 33 -5.79 -14.50 -19.65
CA GLU A 33 -5.78 -15.77 -20.40
C GLU A 33 -6.97 -15.85 -21.37
N GLY A 34 -8.17 -15.47 -20.93
CA GLY A 34 -9.33 -15.36 -21.80
C GLY A 34 -9.13 -14.36 -22.94
N PHE A 35 -8.46 -13.24 -22.67
CA PHE A 35 -8.09 -12.28 -23.71
C PHE A 35 -7.09 -12.87 -24.72
N VAL A 36 -6.02 -13.55 -24.26
CA VAL A 36 -5.07 -14.22 -25.16
C VAL A 36 -5.78 -15.22 -26.07
N ALA A 37 -6.65 -16.07 -25.50
CA ALA A 37 -7.43 -17.03 -26.27
C ALA A 37 -8.37 -16.38 -27.30
N SER A 38 -8.92 -15.19 -27.00
CA SER A 38 -9.77 -14.45 -27.94
C SER A 38 -9.00 -13.77 -29.08
N VAL A 39 -7.75 -13.40 -28.82
CA VAL A 39 -6.90 -12.68 -29.76
C VAL A 39 -6.38 -13.66 -30.82
N ASP A 40 -5.99 -14.86 -30.42
CA ASP A 40 -5.66 -15.95 -31.35
C ASP A 40 -6.43 -17.24 -31.02
N PRO A 41 -7.71 -17.33 -31.43
CA PRO A 41 -8.48 -18.55 -31.25
C PRO A 41 -7.87 -19.66 -32.11
N ASP A 42 -7.82 -20.88 -31.61
CA ASP A 42 -7.50 -22.05 -32.44
C ASP A 42 -8.55 -22.25 -33.55
N ASP A 43 -8.21 -23.06 -34.55
CA ASP A 43 -9.08 -23.28 -35.71
C ASP A 43 -10.43 -23.92 -35.34
N GLU A 44 -10.50 -24.76 -34.30
CA GLU A 44 -11.77 -25.34 -33.85
C GLU A 44 -12.68 -24.29 -33.21
N THR A 45 -12.12 -23.40 -32.40
CA THR A 45 -12.81 -22.28 -31.76
C THR A 45 -13.31 -21.28 -32.81
N ARG A 46 -12.52 -21.03 -33.86
CA ARG A 46 -12.96 -20.21 -35.00
C ARG A 46 -14.16 -20.83 -35.71
N VAL A 47 -14.09 -22.13 -35.99
CA VAL A 47 -15.19 -22.87 -36.65
C VAL A 47 -16.45 -22.89 -35.79
N ALA A 48 -16.31 -23.11 -34.48
CA ALA A 48 -17.43 -23.08 -33.54
C ALA A 48 -18.07 -21.69 -33.47
N THR A 49 -17.26 -20.62 -33.40
CA THR A 49 -17.74 -19.24 -33.38
C THR A 49 -18.45 -18.87 -34.67
N ALA A 50 -17.90 -19.23 -35.82
CA ALA A 50 -18.53 -19.02 -37.12
C ALA A 50 -19.88 -19.75 -37.21
N ARG A 51 -19.94 -21.02 -36.76
CA ARG A 51 -21.18 -21.79 -36.71
C ARG A 51 -22.24 -21.13 -35.81
N ALA A 52 -21.84 -20.64 -34.63
CA ALA A 52 -22.74 -19.95 -33.73
C ALA A 52 -23.28 -18.63 -34.33
N ALA A 53 -22.43 -17.84 -34.98
CA ALA A 53 -22.81 -16.58 -35.62
C ALA A 53 -23.75 -16.77 -36.83
N LEU A 54 -23.58 -17.87 -37.57
CA LEU A 54 -24.44 -18.23 -38.70
C LEU A 54 -25.83 -18.71 -38.25
N GLY A 55 -25.96 -19.17 -37.01
CA GLY A 55 -27.21 -19.60 -36.40
C GLY A 55 -27.84 -20.87 -37.01
N PRO A 56 -29.02 -21.28 -36.51
CA PRO A 56 -29.65 -22.54 -36.93
C PRO A 56 -30.04 -22.59 -38.41
N PHE A 57 -30.26 -21.43 -39.04
CA PHE A 57 -30.66 -21.34 -40.44
C PHE A 57 -29.58 -21.82 -41.42
N ALA A 58 -28.31 -21.70 -41.04
CA ALA A 58 -27.17 -22.06 -41.88
C ALA A 58 -26.73 -23.51 -41.73
N GLU A 59 -27.32 -24.24 -40.78
CA GLU A 59 -26.97 -25.62 -40.48
C GLU A 59 -27.21 -26.53 -41.70
N GLY A 60 -26.15 -27.23 -42.13
CA GLY A 60 -26.17 -28.07 -43.34
C GLY A 60 -26.17 -27.30 -44.68
N ARG A 61 -26.24 -25.97 -44.67
CA ARG A 61 -26.23 -25.12 -45.88
C ARG A 61 -24.92 -24.36 -46.09
N ILE A 62 -24.24 -24.01 -45.01
CA ILE A 62 -22.96 -23.30 -45.04
C ILE A 62 -21.93 -24.13 -44.28
N ASP A 63 -20.83 -24.48 -44.95
CA ASP A 63 -19.68 -25.08 -44.28
C ASP A 63 -18.90 -23.99 -43.53
N ALA A 64 -19.10 -23.93 -42.21
CA ALA A 64 -18.41 -23.00 -41.33
C ALA A 64 -16.88 -23.13 -41.39
N ARG A 65 -16.34 -24.33 -41.66
CA ARG A 65 -14.89 -24.53 -41.78
C ARG A 65 -14.35 -23.96 -43.09
N ALA A 66 -15.05 -24.20 -44.20
CA ALA A 66 -14.72 -23.55 -45.47
C ALA A 66 -14.83 -22.02 -45.37
N LEU A 67 -15.85 -21.50 -44.68
CA LEU A 67 -16.04 -20.07 -44.48
C LEU A 67 -14.91 -19.42 -43.64
N VAL A 68 -14.47 -20.08 -42.57
CA VAL A 68 -13.33 -19.62 -41.76
C VAL A 68 -12.06 -19.60 -42.61
N ALA A 69 -11.82 -20.63 -43.44
CA ALA A 69 -10.66 -20.67 -44.32
C ALA A 69 -10.64 -19.51 -45.34
N LEU A 70 -11.81 -19.07 -45.80
CA LEU A 70 -11.96 -17.93 -46.74
C LEU A 70 -11.80 -16.56 -46.07
N THR A 71 -12.15 -16.45 -44.79
CA THR A 71 -12.07 -15.20 -44.03
C THR A 71 -10.78 -15.06 -43.21
N ALA A 72 -9.87 -16.03 -43.34
CA ALA A 72 -8.58 -16.09 -42.65
C ALA A 72 -7.58 -14.99 -43.06
N GLU A 73 -7.90 -14.12 -44.03
CA GLU A 73 -7.10 -12.95 -44.42
C GLU A 73 -7.06 -11.82 -43.35
N ARG A 74 -7.31 -12.15 -42.08
CA ARG A 74 -7.06 -11.19 -41.00
C ARG A 74 -5.55 -11.06 -40.82
N ALA A 75 -5.06 -9.83 -40.78
CA ALA A 75 -3.65 -9.56 -40.48
C ALA A 75 -3.26 -10.31 -39.20
N ALA A 76 -2.28 -11.21 -39.31
CA ALA A 76 -1.76 -11.95 -38.18
C ALA A 76 -1.30 -10.96 -37.11
N ILE A 77 -1.62 -11.25 -35.84
CA ILE A 77 -1.13 -10.44 -34.73
C ILE A 77 0.41 -10.46 -34.77
N PRO A 78 1.07 -9.30 -34.71
CA PRO A 78 2.52 -9.25 -34.68
C PRO A 78 3.05 -10.15 -33.57
N ALA A 79 4.07 -10.97 -33.85
CA ALA A 79 4.66 -11.88 -32.86
C ALA A 79 5.05 -11.14 -31.57
N ALA A 80 5.63 -9.95 -31.70
CA ALA A 80 6.00 -9.10 -30.57
C ALA A 80 4.81 -8.63 -29.71
N TYR A 81 3.58 -8.59 -30.24
CA TYR A 81 2.39 -8.30 -29.43
C TYR A 81 1.99 -9.53 -28.61
N ARG A 82 2.02 -10.71 -29.23
CA ARG A 82 1.76 -11.98 -28.54
C ARG A 82 2.76 -12.23 -27.42
N ASP A 83 4.05 -12.08 -27.70
CA ASP A 83 5.11 -12.31 -26.70
C ASP A 83 4.92 -11.45 -25.44
N ARG A 84 4.39 -10.23 -25.60
CA ARG A 84 4.10 -9.32 -24.49
C ARG A 84 2.86 -9.71 -23.71
N LEU A 85 1.80 -10.17 -24.39
CA LEU A 85 0.63 -10.74 -23.71
C LEU A 85 1.02 -11.98 -22.90
N ASP A 86 1.81 -12.88 -23.50
CA ASP A 86 2.29 -14.09 -22.83
C ASP A 86 3.19 -13.73 -21.65
N ARG A 87 4.04 -12.71 -21.78
CA ARG A 87 4.85 -12.18 -20.66
C ARG A 87 3.96 -11.62 -19.54
N ALA A 88 2.91 -10.86 -19.85
CA ALA A 88 2.00 -10.32 -18.84
C ALA A 88 1.26 -11.45 -18.09
N VAL A 89 0.80 -12.48 -18.80
CA VAL A 89 0.20 -13.69 -18.21
C VAL A 89 1.23 -14.42 -17.34
N ALA A 90 2.47 -14.57 -17.81
CA ALA A 90 3.54 -15.20 -17.05
C ALA A 90 3.87 -14.44 -15.75
N VAL A 91 3.83 -13.09 -15.76
CA VAL A 91 4.00 -12.28 -14.54
C VAL A 91 2.90 -12.54 -13.53
N LEU A 92 1.63 -12.59 -13.97
CA LEU A 92 0.51 -12.89 -13.07
C LEU A 92 0.62 -14.31 -12.48
N ARG A 93 1.07 -15.29 -13.27
CA ARG A 93 1.37 -16.65 -12.78
C ARG A 93 2.52 -16.66 -11.77
N ASP A 94 3.64 -15.99 -12.06
CA ASP A 94 4.79 -15.89 -11.14
C ASP A 94 4.38 -15.27 -9.79
N VAL A 95 3.54 -14.22 -9.79
CA VAL A 95 3.01 -13.62 -8.57
C VAL A 95 2.21 -14.64 -7.75
N LEU A 96 1.35 -15.45 -8.38
CA LEU A 96 0.56 -16.47 -7.70
C LEU A 96 1.40 -17.66 -7.21
N GLU A 97 2.39 -18.07 -7.99
CA GLU A 97 3.30 -19.18 -7.69
C GLU A 97 4.21 -18.89 -6.50
N ARG A 98 4.67 -17.63 -6.36
CA ARG A 98 5.41 -17.19 -5.17
C ARG A 98 4.62 -17.38 -3.88
N GLY A 99 3.29 -17.31 -3.96
CA GLY A 99 2.38 -17.52 -2.83
C GLY A 99 2.80 -16.70 -1.62
N VAL A 100 2.97 -17.37 -0.48
CA VAL A 100 3.33 -16.76 0.80
C VAL A 100 4.68 -16.01 0.75
N ALA A 101 5.63 -16.46 -0.07
CA ALA A 101 6.95 -15.83 -0.16
C ALA A 101 6.91 -14.42 -0.76
N LEU A 102 5.83 -14.05 -1.47
CA LEU A 102 5.62 -12.68 -1.95
C LEU A 102 5.41 -11.68 -0.80
N HIS A 103 4.85 -12.17 0.31
CA HIS A 103 4.47 -11.37 1.48
C HIS A 103 5.58 -11.26 2.52
N VAL A 104 6.72 -11.94 2.31
CA VAL A 104 7.83 -11.95 3.27
C VAL A 104 8.99 -11.14 2.73
N VAL A 105 9.47 -10.17 3.51
CA VAL A 105 10.63 -9.35 3.21
C VAL A 105 11.66 -9.54 4.32
N ASP A 106 12.84 -10.05 3.99
CA ASP A 106 13.97 -10.06 4.92
C ASP A 106 14.82 -8.83 4.67
N VAL A 107 15.10 -8.06 5.72
CA VAL A 107 15.99 -6.90 5.70
C VAL A 107 17.36 -7.37 6.19
N PRO A 108 18.37 -7.43 5.30
CA PRO A 108 19.73 -7.76 5.71
C PRO A 108 20.25 -6.72 6.72
N SER A 109 21.06 -7.17 7.68
CA SER A 109 21.65 -6.31 8.69
C SER A 109 22.41 -5.13 8.08
N GLY A 110 22.25 -3.94 8.62
CA GLY A 110 22.85 -2.69 8.15
C GLY A 110 22.26 -2.12 6.87
N THR A 111 21.14 -2.67 6.36
CA THR A 111 20.45 -2.16 5.17
C THR A 111 19.18 -1.37 5.52
N SER A 112 18.65 -0.65 4.54
CA SER A 112 17.47 0.19 4.73
C SER A 112 16.17 -0.61 4.75
N LEU A 113 15.43 -0.53 5.87
CA LEU A 113 14.06 -1.03 5.98
C LEU A 113 13.15 -0.44 4.88
N VAL A 114 13.25 0.86 4.63
CA VAL A 114 12.44 1.57 3.61
C VAL A 114 12.68 0.99 2.24
N ALA A 115 13.94 0.81 1.83
CA ALA A 115 14.28 0.27 0.53
C ALA A 115 13.82 -1.19 0.37
N ALA A 116 13.88 -1.98 1.45
CA ALA A 116 13.40 -3.35 1.45
C ALA A 116 11.87 -3.42 1.31
N VAL A 117 11.12 -2.56 2.01
CA VAL A 117 9.66 -2.45 1.88
C VAL A 117 9.27 -1.95 0.49
N GLU A 118 9.94 -0.91 -0.03
CA GLU A 118 9.73 -0.41 -1.39
C GLU A 118 9.93 -1.53 -2.41
N GLY A 119 11.04 -2.28 -2.29
CA GLY A 119 11.34 -3.40 -3.16
C GLY A 119 10.37 -4.57 -3.02
N GLY A 120 9.84 -4.83 -1.83
CA GLY A 120 8.80 -5.83 -1.58
C GLY A 120 7.49 -5.46 -2.27
N LEU A 121 7.00 -4.25 -2.02
CA LEU A 121 5.80 -3.71 -2.67
C LEU A 121 5.97 -3.65 -4.17
N ALA A 122 7.08 -3.12 -4.69
CA ALA A 122 7.32 -3.01 -6.13
C ALA A 122 7.29 -4.36 -6.86
N ARG A 123 7.74 -5.43 -6.18
CA ARG A 123 7.73 -6.80 -6.68
C ARG A 123 6.32 -7.37 -6.77
N ALA A 124 5.47 -7.07 -5.79
CA ALA A 124 4.06 -7.45 -5.82
C ALA A 124 3.23 -6.58 -6.77
N GLY A 125 3.59 -5.30 -6.90
CA GLY A 125 2.97 -4.33 -7.81
C GLY A 125 3.09 -4.68 -9.28
N ARG A 126 4.03 -5.58 -9.64
CA ARG A 126 4.07 -6.19 -10.98
C ARG A 126 2.74 -6.78 -11.41
N ALA A 127 1.91 -7.28 -10.50
CA ALA A 127 0.58 -7.77 -10.85
C ALA A 127 -0.29 -6.65 -11.45
N PHE A 128 -0.28 -5.47 -10.82
CA PHE A 128 -0.98 -4.29 -11.34
C PHE A 128 -0.36 -3.80 -12.65
N GLY A 129 0.98 -3.82 -12.75
CA GLY A 129 1.69 -3.50 -13.99
C GLY A 129 1.32 -4.42 -15.15
N ALA A 130 1.18 -5.73 -14.90
CA ALA A 130 0.73 -6.71 -15.89
C ALA A 130 -0.73 -6.48 -16.31
N VAL A 131 -1.63 -6.16 -15.38
CA VAL A 131 -3.02 -5.80 -15.71
C VAL A 131 -3.06 -4.54 -16.58
N LEU A 132 -2.34 -3.49 -16.20
CA LEU A 132 -2.27 -2.25 -16.98
C LEU A 132 -1.69 -2.49 -18.38
N ALA A 133 -0.66 -3.32 -18.49
CA ALA A 133 -0.07 -3.71 -19.77
C ALA A 133 -1.12 -4.41 -20.67
N VAL A 134 -1.89 -5.36 -20.12
CA VAL A 134 -2.98 -6.03 -20.84
C VAL A 134 -4.05 -5.03 -21.30
N GLU A 135 -4.46 -4.10 -20.45
CA GLU A 135 -5.46 -3.08 -20.82
C GLU A 135 -4.94 -2.09 -21.89
N LEU A 136 -3.67 -1.73 -21.84
CA LEU A 136 -3.02 -0.94 -22.89
C LEU A 136 -2.93 -1.71 -24.21
N MET A 137 -2.66 -3.02 -24.15
CA MET A 137 -2.62 -3.90 -25.32
C MET A 137 -4.01 -4.09 -25.93
N LYS A 138 -5.05 -4.30 -25.11
CA LYS A 138 -6.46 -4.35 -25.55
C LYS A 138 -6.88 -3.07 -26.26
N GLY A 139 -6.46 -1.92 -25.73
CA GLY A 139 -6.78 -0.61 -26.30
C GLY A 139 -5.88 -0.19 -27.47
N GLY A 140 -4.92 -1.00 -27.90
CA GLY A 140 -3.97 -0.64 -28.97
C GLY A 140 -3.03 0.52 -28.63
N ARG A 141 -2.86 0.85 -27.35
CA ARG A 141 -2.04 1.96 -26.85
C ARG A 141 -0.68 1.52 -26.31
N TYR A 142 -0.40 0.22 -26.32
CA TYR A 142 0.84 -0.32 -25.79
C TYR A 142 2.06 0.03 -26.66
N ARG A 143 3.11 0.58 -26.05
CA ARG A 143 4.40 0.88 -26.68
C ARG A 143 5.51 0.24 -25.84
N GLY A 144 6.30 -0.64 -26.44
CA GLY A 144 7.32 -1.41 -25.70
C GLY A 144 8.34 -0.53 -24.99
N GLU A 145 8.85 0.51 -25.67
CA GLU A 145 9.83 1.45 -25.11
C GLU A 145 9.33 2.18 -23.86
N GLU A 146 8.02 2.42 -23.77
CA GLU A 146 7.40 3.13 -22.64
C GLU A 146 6.88 2.18 -21.55
N HIS A 147 6.44 0.97 -21.93
CA HIS A 147 5.61 0.13 -21.08
C HIS A 147 6.20 -1.24 -20.73
N ASP A 148 7.31 -1.68 -21.34
CA ASP A 148 7.90 -2.99 -21.01
C ASP A 148 8.31 -3.06 -19.52
N GLY A 149 8.71 -1.92 -18.92
CA GLY A 149 9.06 -1.82 -17.51
C GLY A 149 7.90 -2.08 -16.53
N LEU A 150 6.63 -1.95 -16.98
CA LEU A 150 5.46 -2.30 -16.16
C LEU A 150 5.45 -3.79 -15.77
N LEU A 151 6.06 -4.64 -16.60
CA LEU A 151 6.13 -6.08 -16.38
C LEU A 151 7.27 -6.47 -15.44
N ASP A 152 8.19 -5.55 -15.12
CA ASP A 152 9.38 -5.81 -14.30
C ASP A 152 9.20 -5.43 -12.84
N GLN A 153 8.75 -4.21 -12.55
CA GLN A 153 8.39 -3.72 -11.22
C GLN A 153 7.46 -2.52 -11.35
N LEU A 154 6.54 -2.36 -10.39
CA LEU A 154 5.71 -1.15 -10.31
C LEU A 154 5.81 -0.55 -8.91
N ALA A 155 6.51 0.58 -8.79
CA ALA A 155 6.71 1.27 -7.52
C ALA A 155 5.38 1.65 -6.86
N PHE A 156 5.29 1.50 -5.52
CA PHE A 156 4.08 1.77 -4.75
C PHE A 156 3.51 3.19 -4.98
N ARG A 157 4.38 4.18 -5.13
CA ARG A 157 4.00 5.57 -5.45
C ARG A 157 3.24 5.71 -6.77
N SER A 158 3.46 4.81 -7.71
CA SER A 158 2.79 4.76 -9.01
C SER A 158 1.45 4.04 -8.97
N TRP A 159 1.11 3.38 -7.86
CA TRP A 159 -0.16 2.70 -7.71
C TRP A 159 -1.28 3.71 -7.54
N THR A 160 -2.41 3.42 -8.17
CA THR A 160 -3.66 4.15 -8.02
C THR A 160 -4.27 3.91 -6.64
N ARG A 161 -5.20 4.79 -6.24
CA ARG A 161 -5.96 4.63 -4.99
C ARG A 161 -6.73 3.29 -4.91
N VAL A 162 -7.19 2.77 -6.05
CA VAL A 162 -7.90 1.48 -6.10
C VAL A 162 -6.94 0.34 -5.87
N GLU A 163 -5.76 0.36 -6.50
CA GLU A 163 -4.72 -0.66 -6.31
C GLU A 163 -4.20 -0.69 -4.87
N ARG A 164 -3.99 0.48 -4.25
CA ARG A 164 -3.59 0.59 -2.83
C ARG A 164 -4.64 0.05 -1.85
N ARG A 165 -5.91 -0.08 -2.27
CA ARG A 165 -6.96 -0.73 -1.47
C ARG A 165 -6.80 -2.25 -1.42
N PHE A 166 -6.06 -2.81 -2.36
CA PHE A 166 -5.76 -4.23 -2.48
C PHE A 166 -4.26 -4.47 -2.32
N ALA A 167 -3.58 -3.56 -1.63
CA ALA A 167 -2.15 -3.68 -1.39
C ALA A 167 -1.88 -4.96 -0.59
N PRO A 168 -0.92 -5.80 -1.03
CA PRO A 168 -0.63 -7.07 -0.40
C PRO A 168 0.06 -6.82 0.95
N PRO A 169 -0.40 -7.46 2.03
CA PRO A 169 0.24 -7.28 3.33
C PRO A 169 1.68 -7.80 3.30
N LEU A 170 2.58 -7.14 4.03
CA LEU A 170 3.98 -7.51 4.17
C LEU A 170 4.33 -7.91 5.61
N VAL A 171 5.03 -9.02 5.75
CA VAL A 171 5.72 -9.44 6.97
C VAL A 171 7.22 -9.21 6.76
N VAL A 172 7.79 -8.30 7.54
CA VAL A 172 9.15 -7.80 7.35
C VAL A 172 10.03 -8.24 8.51
N LEU A 173 11.05 -9.06 8.26
CA LEU A 173 12.05 -9.40 9.25
C LEU A 173 13.14 -8.34 9.25
N VAL A 174 13.44 -7.78 10.42
CA VAL A 174 14.41 -6.69 10.54
C VAL A 174 15.16 -6.79 11.87
N ASP A 175 16.45 -6.46 11.86
CA ASP A 175 17.20 -6.33 13.11
C ASP A 175 16.80 -5.06 13.85
N GLY A 176 16.63 -5.15 15.16
CA GLY A 176 16.18 -4.05 15.99
C GLY A 176 17.11 -2.84 15.96
N THR A 177 18.40 -3.04 15.66
CA THR A 177 19.38 -1.97 15.45
C THR A 177 19.22 -1.25 14.12
N ASP A 178 18.56 -1.88 13.14
CA ASP A 178 18.30 -1.32 11.80
C ASP A 178 16.84 -0.87 11.65
N LEU A 179 16.07 -0.91 12.75
CA LEU A 179 14.66 -0.51 12.80
C LEU A 179 14.52 1.01 12.74
N HIS A 180 14.71 1.56 11.55
CA HIS A 180 14.54 2.96 11.24
C HIS A 180 13.22 3.16 10.48
N ILE A 181 12.20 3.64 11.19
CA ILE A 181 10.86 3.86 10.63
C ILE A 181 10.72 5.11 9.76
N GLY A 182 11.75 5.95 9.68
CA GLY A 182 11.72 7.16 8.85
C GLY A 182 11.47 6.79 7.39
N GLY A 183 10.42 7.34 6.77
CA GLY A 183 9.99 7.00 5.41
C GLY A 183 9.02 5.81 5.31
N LEU A 184 8.80 5.04 6.38
CA LEU A 184 7.82 3.94 6.35
C LEU A 184 6.38 4.47 6.19
N ALA A 185 6.11 5.67 6.68
CA ALA A 185 4.83 6.35 6.54
C ALA A 185 4.40 6.55 5.08
N ASP A 186 5.34 6.62 4.14
CA ASP A 186 5.04 6.81 2.71
C ASP A 186 4.35 5.57 2.08
N PHE A 187 4.43 4.42 2.76
CA PHE A 187 3.76 3.18 2.34
C PHE A 187 2.45 2.94 3.09
N LEU A 188 2.15 3.71 4.15
CA LEU A 188 0.95 3.55 4.96
C LEU A 188 -0.24 4.28 4.32
N ASP A 189 -0.67 3.79 3.16
CA ASP A 189 -1.82 4.32 2.41
C ASP A 189 -2.74 3.20 1.91
N GLY A 190 -3.99 3.55 1.60
CA GLY A 190 -5.02 2.61 1.19
C GLY A 190 -5.33 1.61 2.30
N ARG A 191 -5.03 0.33 2.06
CA ARG A 191 -5.22 -0.76 3.02
C ARG A 191 -3.93 -1.53 3.32
N GLU A 192 -2.78 -0.93 3.02
CA GLU A 192 -1.48 -1.56 3.23
C GLU A 192 -1.29 -1.98 4.69
N LYS A 193 -0.79 -3.21 4.89
CA LYS A 193 -0.51 -3.80 6.20
C LYS A 193 0.96 -4.17 6.28
N ILE A 194 1.68 -3.60 7.23
CA ILE A 194 3.10 -3.91 7.44
C ILE A 194 3.28 -4.48 8.84
N VAL A 195 3.70 -5.74 8.95
CA VAL A 195 4.02 -6.38 10.23
C VAL A 195 5.52 -6.60 10.31
N LEU A 196 6.17 -5.94 11.26
CA LEU A 196 7.60 -6.05 11.50
C LEU A 196 7.87 -7.16 12.52
N VAL A 197 8.69 -8.13 12.17
CA VAL A 197 9.24 -9.13 13.09
C VAL A 197 10.65 -8.69 13.46
N VAL A 198 10.80 -8.16 14.67
CA VAL A 198 12.04 -7.52 15.10
C VAL A 198 12.97 -8.53 15.77
N ARG A 199 14.22 -8.61 15.31
CA ARG A 199 15.27 -9.48 15.84
C ARG A 199 16.19 -8.69 16.78
N GLY A 200 16.49 -9.26 17.94
CA GLY A 200 17.41 -8.63 18.90
C GLY A 200 16.86 -7.35 19.51
N ALA A 201 17.73 -6.58 20.17
CA ALA A 201 17.37 -5.34 20.85
C ALA A 201 16.96 -4.25 19.87
N CYS A 202 15.88 -3.53 20.17
CA CYS A 202 15.43 -2.37 19.41
C CYS A 202 15.13 -1.17 20.33
N PRO A 203 14.94 0.04 19.77
CA PRO A 203 14.42 1.17 20.54
C PRO A 203 13.16 0.77 21.33
N PRO A 204 12.83 1.46 22.44
CA PRO A 204 11.74 1.04 23.31
C PRO A 204 10.36 1.27 22.69
N ALA A 205 10.21 2.24 21.79
CA ALA A 205 8.94 2.60 21.17
C ALA A 205 9.09 2.91 19.67
N PRO A 206 9.63 1.99 18.85
CA PRO A 206 10.02 2.24 17.47
C PRO A 206 8.86 2.71 16.59
N LEU A 207 7.62 2.31 16.89
CA LEU A 207 6.46 2.71 16.09
C LEU A 207 5.78 4.01 16.57
N ALA A 208 6.27 4.65 17.65
CA ALA A 208 5.61 5.81 18.25
C ALA A 208 5.37 6.95 17.23
N ARG A 209 6.29 7.16 16.29
CA ARG A 209 6.18 8.23 15.29
C ARG A 209 5.31 7.88 14.08
N LEU A 210 4.82 6.65 13.97
CA LEU A 210 3.88 6.24 12.92
C LEU A 210 2.42 6.40 13.38
N ILE A 211 2.18 6.86 14.61
CA ILE A 211 0.83 7.13 15.09
C ILE A 211 0.30 8.36 14.37
N THR A 212 -0.63 8.11 13.45
CA THR A 212 -1.40 9.14 12.75
C THR A 212 -2.89 8.86 12.91
N PRO A 213 -3.78 9.86 12.73
CA PRO A 213 -5.21 9.68 13.00
C PRO A 213 -5.93 8.55 12.25
N ARG A 214 -5.36 8.02 11.16
CA ARG A 214 -5.97 6.99 10.31
C ARG A 214 -5.22 5.66 10.29
N THR A 215 -4.06 5.58 10.93
CA THR A 215 -3.22 4.38 10.91
C THR A 215 -3.45 3.58 12.17
N LEU A 216 -3.80 2.30 12.06
CA LEU A 216 -3.73 1.40 13.21
C LEU A 216 -2.26 1.07 13.48
N VAL A 217 -1.79 1.29 14.71
CA VAL A 217 -0.40 1.03 15.12
C VAL A 217 -0.40 0.07 16.30
N LEU A 218 0.27 -1.07 16.17
CA LEU A 218 0.38 -2.08 17.22
C LEU A 218 1.85 -2.38 17.54
N GLN A 219 2.23 -2.32 18.80
CA GLN A 219 3.52 -2.82 19.26
C GLN A 219 3.28 -3.87 20.35
N THR A 220 3.68 -5.12 20.09
CA THR A 220 3.41 -6.28 20.92
C THR A 220 4.64 -7.19 21.01
N VAL A 221 4.70 -8.10 21.99
CA VAL A 221 5.78 -9.10 22.11
C VAL A 221 5.49 -10.38 21.32
N ASP A 222 4.22 -10.65 21.02
CA ASP A 222 3.71 -11.88 20.42
C ASP A 222 2.67 -11.58 19.32
N ASP A 223 1.79 -12.53 18.99
CA ASP A 223 0.76 -12.36 17.97
C ASP A 223 -0.53 -11.67 18.49
N ALA A 224 -0.56 -11.28 19.77
CA ALA A 224 -1.73 -10.63 20.36
C ALA A 224 -2.03 -9.31 19.64
N GLY A 225 -3.29 -9.16 19.21
CA GLY A 225 -3.77 -7.98 18.50
C GLY A 225 -3.50 -7.99 16.98
N LEU A 226 -2.72 -8.93 16.43
CA LEU A 226 -2.50 -8.99 14.98
C LEU A 226 -3.79 -9.25 14.19
N GLU A 227 -4.80 -9.87 14.80
CA GLU A 227 -6.15 -9.99 14.19
C GLU A 227 -6.78 -8.62 13.91
N GLN A 228 -6.54 -7.61 14.75
CA GLN A 228 -7.04 -6.24 14.53
C GLN A 228 -6.31 -5.57 13.36
N VAL A 229 -5.00 -5.84 13.23
CA VAL A 229 -4.19 -5.39 12.09
C VAL A 229 -4.74 -5.97 10.79
N ALA A 230 -4.99 -7.28 10.76
CA ALA A 230 -5.53 -7.97 9.59
C ALA A 230 -6.93 -7.46 9.20
N ASN A 231 -7.79 -7.23 10.19
CA ASN A 231 -9.19 -6.86 9.97
C ASN A 231 -9.45 -5.35 9.84
N SER A 232 -8.45 -4.50 10.10
CA SER A 232 -8.66 -3.05 10.03
C SER A 232 -9.00 -2.58 8.62
N ALA A 233 -9.90 -1.60 8.53
CA ALA A 233 -10.44 -1.14 7.24
C ALA A 233 -9.49 -0.23 6.45
N ASP A 234 -8.56 0.42 7.15
CA ASP A 234 -7.54 1.34 6.64
C ASP A 234 -6.13 0.72 6.77
N THR A 235 -5.08 1.50 6.52
CA THR A 235 -3.70 1.05 6.70
C THR A 235 -3.38 0.67 8.16
N ALA A 236 -2.50 -0.30 8.33
CA ALA A 236 -2.01 -0.70 9.64
C ALA A 236 -0.53 -1.04 9.62
N VAL A 237 0.16 -0.73 10.72
CA VAL A 237 1.53 -1.15 10.97
C VAL A 237 1.61 -1.81 12.34
N ALA A 238 2.30 -2.95 12.41
CA ALA A 238 2.53 -3.65 13.66
C ALA A 238 4.00 -4.03 13.81
N ALA A 239 4.47 -4.19 15.05
CA ALA A 239 5.77 -4.74 15.34
C ALA A 239 5.68 -5.76 16.48
N MET A 240 6.23 -6.95 16.22
CA MET A 240 6.55 -7.96 17.22
C MET A 240 7.96 -7.68 17.74
N VAL A 241 8.05 -7.00 18.88
CA VAL A 241 9.27 -6.49 19.51
C VAL A 241 9.78 -7.41 20.62
N PRO A 242 11.08 -7.36 20.98
CA PRO A 242 11.58 -8.06 22.17
C PRO A 242 10.94 -7.55 23.47
N ASP A 243 11.09 -8.35 24.53
CA ASP A 243 10.74 -7.95 25.89
C ASP A 243 11.44 -6.64 26.31
N GLY A 244 10.73 -5.83 27.11
CA GLY A 244 11.26 -4.56 27.60
C GLY A 244 10.98 -3.35 26.70
N CYS A 245 10.32 -3.55 25.56
CA CYS A 245 9.75 -2.47 24.75
C CYS A 245 8.36 -2.02 25.27
N ALA A 246 7.93 -0.84 24.86
CA ALA A 246 6.56 -0.38 25.06
C ALA A 246 5.58 -1.32 24.36
N LEU A 247 4.45 -1.59 25.00
CA LEU A 247 3.39 -2.38 24.40
C LEU A 247 2.15 -1.50 24.34
N PHE A 248 1.65 -1.27 23.14
CA PHE A 248 0.54 -0.35 22.93
C PHE A 248 -0.21 -0.64 21.63
N LEU A 249 -1.43 -0.13 21.57
CA LEU A 249 -2.30 -0.09 20.40
C LEU A 249 -2.83 1.33 20.23
N HIS A 250 -2.65 1.86 19.03
CA HIS A 250 -3.42 2.97 18.51
C HIS A 250 -4.44 2.42 17.50
N ASP A 251 -5.73 2.49 17.83
CA ASP A 251 -6.83 2.11 16.94
C ASP A 251 -7.71 3.34 16.60
N PRO A 252 -7.64 3.84 15.35
CA PRO A 252 -8.49 4.93 14.87
C PRO A 252 -9.99 4.73 15.08
N GLY A 253 -10.46 3.48 15.17
CA GLY A 253 -11.87 3.12 15.29
C GLY A 253 -12.47 3.30 16.69
N LEU A 254 -11.64 3.40 17.75
CA LEU A 254 -12.12 3.42 19.13
C LEU A 254 -12.63 4.78 19.62
N GLY A 255 -12.34 5.87 18.92
CA GLY A 255 -12.76 7.20 19.37
C GLY A 255 -12.45 8.32 18.39
N ARG A 256 -12.72 9.56 18.82
CA ARG A 256 -12.37 10.78 18.06
C ARG A 256 -11.06 11.37 18.51
N GLU A 257 -10.82 11.34 19.82
CA GLU A 257 -9.64 11.91 20.44
C GLU A 257 -8.49 10.89 20.53
N ALA A 258 -7.24 11.38 20.52
CA ALA A 258 -6.05 10.53 20.54
C ALA A 258 -6.01 9.56 21.74
N TRP A 259 -6.37 10.03 22.93
CA TRP A 259 -6.37 9.24 24.16
C TRP A 259 -7.46 8.15 24.18
N GLN A 260 -8.55 8.32 23.42
CA GLN A 260 -9.60 7.30 23.28
C GLN A 260 -9.14 6.18 22.34
N ARG A 261 -8.25 6.51 21.41
CA ARG A 261 -7.69 5.59 20.42
C ARG A 261 -6.45 4.86 20.92
N MET A 262 -5.91 5.25 22.07
CA MET A 262 -4.64 4.76 22.60
C MET A 262 -4.86 3.84 23.80
N SER A 263 -4.27 2.65 23.73
CA SER A 263 -4.16 1.72 24.87
C SER A 263 -2.69 1.36 25.07
N ILE A 264 -2.17 1.57 26.28
CA ILE A 264 -0.77 1.24 26.63
C ILE A 264 -0.81 0.16 27.72
N TRP A 265 -0.21 -1.00 27.43
CA TRP A 265 -0.11 -2.13 28.35
C TRP A 265 1.21 -2.16 29.09
N ASN A 266 2.29 -1.70 28.45
CA ASN A 266 3.60 -1.63 29.06
C ASN A 266 4.31 -0.33 28.63
N MET A 267 4.91 0.35 29.60
CA MET A 267 5.74 1.53 29.36
C MET A 267 7.10 1.31 30.05
N PRO A 268 8.17 1.03 29.29
CA PRO A 268 9.47 0.80 29.88
C PRO A 268 10.10 2.11 30.37
N ARG A 269 11.13 1.98 31.20
CA ARG A 269 11.99 3.12 31.55
C ARG A 269 12.83 3.52 30.34
N ALA A 270 13.20 4.80 30.29
CA ALA A 270 14.11 5.30 29.27
C ALA A 270 15.42 4.48 29.25
N PRO A 271 15.93 4.11 28.06
CA PRO A 271 17.19 3.39 27.93
C PRO A 271 18.34 4.23 28.48
N ARG A 272 19.41 3.56 28.96
CA ARG A 272 20.61 4.24 29.46
C ARG A 272 21.69 4.43 28.40
N GLN A 273 21.55 3.79 27.24
CA GLN A 273 22.54 3.76 26.17
C GLN A 273 21.83 3.96 24.83
N SER A 274 22.54 4.55 23.87
CA SER A 274 22.09 4.67 22.48
C SER A 274 21.99 3.30 21.83
N LEU A 275 21.06 3.14 20.89
CA LEU A 275 20.85 1.88 20.17
C LEU A 275 20.46 2.18 18.73
N GLY A 276 21.04 1.43 17.78
CA GLY A 276 20.68 1.55 16.36
C GLY A 276 20.74 2.99 15.84
N GLY A 277 21.82 3.73 16.13
CA GLY A 277 21.96 5.14 15.74
C GLY A 277 21.03 6.14 16.44
N MET A 278 20.07 5.69 17.25
CA MET A 278 19.19 6.56 18.03
C MET A 278 19.84 6.95 19.37
N SER A 279 19.81 8.25 19.64
CA SER A 279 20.25 8.80 20.93
C SER A 279 19.28 8.45 22.06
N VAL A 280 19.79 8.42 23.29
CA VAL A 280 18.95 8.24 24.50
C VAL A 280 17.82 9.27 24.57
N TRP A 281 18.12 10.52 24.22
CA TRP A 281 17.13 11.60 24.22
C TRP A 281 15.99 11.35 23.22
N GLN A 282 16.29 10.88 22.00
CA GLN A 282 15.26 10.54 21.01
C GLN A 282 14.36 9.41 21.52
N MET A 283 14.95 8.35 22.08
CA MET A 283 14.19 7.22 22.63
C MET A 283 13.32 7.64 23.82
N GLU A 284 13.80 8.56 24.67
CA GLU A 284 13.01 9.13 25.76
C GLU A 284 11.87 10.01 25.24
N GLU A 285 12.11 10.80 24.19
CA GLU A 285 11.08 11.61 23.54
C GLU A 285 9.97 10.72 22.93
N ASP A 286 10.32 9.58 22.34
CA ASP A 286 9.32 8.65 21.80
C ASP A 286 8.41 8.07 22.89
N LEU A 287 8.97 7.75 24.06
CA LEU A 287 8.18 7.30 25.23
C LEU A 287 7.32 8.43 25.81
N ARG A 288 7.85 9.67 25.86
CA ARG A 288 7.07 10.85 26.25
C ARG A 288 5.93 11.14 25.27
N HIS A 289 6.17 10.96 23.97
CA HIS A 289 5.15 11.12 22.93
C HIS A 289 4.00 10.12 23.12
N LEU A 290 4.30 8.83 23.32
CA LEU A 290 3.27 7.82 23.63
C LEU A 290 2.45 8.18 24.87
N SER A 291 3.14 8.60 25.94
CA SER A 291 2.49 9.00 27.19
C SER A 291 1.55 10.19 26.99
N ALA A 292 1.97 11.17 26.18
CA ALA A 292 1.17 12.34 25.87
C ALA A 292 -0.07 12.00 25.03
N LEU A 293 0.04 11.07 24.08
CA LEU A 293 -1.09 10.63 23.26
C LEU A 293 -2.15 9.87 24.08
N ALA A 294 -1.73 9.12 25.10
CA ALA A 294 -2.63 8.42 26.01
C ALA A 294 -3.24 9.32 27.10
N ALA A 295 -2.71 10.54 27.29
CA ALA A 295 -3.20 11.45 28.32
C ALA A 295 -4.58 12.01 27.93
N GLY A 296 -5.63 11.54 28.62
CA GLY A 296 -6.96 12.13 28.54
C GLY A 296 -7.02 13.54 29.12
N PRO A 297 -8.13 14.27 28.90
CA PRO A 297 -8.35 15.54 29.57
C PRO A 297 -8.27 15.29 31.08
N VAL A 298 -7.30 15.93 31.73
CA VAL A 298 -7.26 16.00 33.19
C VAL A 298 -8.57 16.67 33.59
N ALA A 299 -9.45 15.96 34.30
CA ALA A 299 -10.63 16.56 34.89
C ALA A 299 -10.12 17.79 35.64
N ALA A 300 -10.55 18.99 35.20
CA ALA A 300 -10.19 20.22 35.85
C ALA A 300 -10.74 20.11 37.27
N GLY A 301 -9.91 19.65 38.21
CA GLY A 301 -10.22 19.65 39.61
C GLY A 301 -10.44 21.10 39.98
N GLU A 302 -11.69 21.45 40.23
CA GLU A 302 -12.22 22.73 40.72
C GLU A 302 -11.17 23.86 40.82
N SER A 303 -10.63 24.27 39.66
CA SER A 303 -9.86 25.50 39.59
C SER A 303 -10.91 26.59 39.54
N THR A 304 -11.17 27.20 40.70
CA THR A 304 -11.96 28.41 40.84
C THR A 304 -11.58 29.35 39.69
N PRO A 305 -12.53 29.81 38.85
CA PRO A 305 -12.18 30.55 37.66
C PRO A 305 -11.51 31.86 38.10
N ARG A 306 -10.18 31.93 37.92
CA ARG A 306 -9.49 33.21 37.88
C ARG A 306 -9.95 33.85 36.58
N ALA A 307 -10.65 34.98 36.69
CA ALA A 307 -11.13 35.76 35.57
C ALA A 307 -9.97 36.10 34.61
N GLY A 308 -9.79 35.27 33.59
CA GLY A 308 -8.94 35.53 32.44
C GLY A 308 -9.73 36.43 31.49
N GLY A 309 -9.31 37.67 31.38
CA GLY A 309 -9.96 38.66 30.51
C GLY A 309 -10.06 38.18 29.07
N ALA A 310 -11.17 38.55 28.43
CA ALA A 310 -11.38 38.32 27.00
C ALA A 310 -10.18 38.83 26.18
N PRO A 311 -9.76 38.10 25.13
CA PRO A 311 -8.71 38.57 24.25
C PRO A 311 -9.14 39.89 23.62
N ALA A 312 -8.23 40.87 23.60
CA ALA A 312 -8.52 42.20 23.09
C ALA A 312 -8.96 42.13 21.61
N PRO A 313 -10.00 42.88 21.22
CA PRO A 313 -10.48 42.95 19.84
C PRO A 313 -9.36 43.53 18.96
N GLY A 314 -8.68 42.66 18.24
CA GLY A 314 -7.51 43.00 17.41
C GLY A 314 -6.51 41.86 17.23
N ALA A 315 -6.49 40.87 18.14
CA ALA A 315 -5.60 39.70 18.01
C ALA A 315 -5.98 38.80 16.83
N VAL A 316 -7.28 38.67 16.55
CA VAL A 316 -7.81 37.90 15.41
C VAL A 316 -7.56 38.64 14.08
N ASP A 317 -7.66 39.97 14.09
CA ASP A 317 -7.38 40.79 12.90
C ASP A 317 -5.89 40.83 12.56
N ALA A 318 -5.01 40.82 13.55
CA ALA A 318 -3.57 40.73 13.35
C ALA A 318 -3.17 39.39 12.72
N LEU A 319 -3.77 38.29 13.17
CA LEU A 319 -3.54 36.95 12.60
C LEU A 319 -4.08 36.86 11.17
N SER A 320 -5.25 37.44 10.91
CA SER A 320 -5.87 37.47 9.58
C SER A 320 -5.05 38.30 8.58
N ARG A 321 -4.50 39.45 9.03
CA ARG A 321 -3.65 40.31 8.21
C ARG A 321 -2.30 39.64 7.87
N TRP A 322 -1.70 38.96 8.84
CA TRP A 322 -0.46 38.21 8.62
C TRP A 322 -0.63 37.03 7.64
N LEU A 323 -1.76 36.32 7.71
CA LEU A 323 -2.07 35.23 6.78
C LEU A 323 -2.28 35.73 5.34
N LEU A 324 -2.87 36.91 5.17
CA LEU A 324 -3.06 37.55 3.85
C LEU A 324 -1.76 38.07 3.25
N GLU A 325 -0.82 38.57 4.08
CA GLU A 325 0.52 38.97 3.65
C GLU A 325 1.40 37.78 3.22
N GLN A 326 1.19 36.60 3.80
CA GLN A 326 1.87 35.35 3.39
C GLN A 326 1.30 34.77 2.09
N SER A 327 0.04 35.08 1.74
CA SER A 327 -0.59 34.67 0.50
C SER A 327 -0.54 35.80 -0.55
N SER A 328 0.63 36.06 -1.12
CA SER A 328 0.76 37.00 -2.24
C SER A 328 0.05 36.47 -3.50
N LEU A 329 -1.25 36.71 -3.60
CA LEU A 329 -1.96 36.81 -4.88
C LEU A 329 -1.78 38.26 -5.36
N SER A 330 -0.79 38.51 -6.21
CA SER A 330 -0.72 39.75 -6.97
C SER A 330 -1.93 39.82 -7.91
N PRO A 331 -2.77 40.87 -7.87
CA PRO A 331 -3.71 41.12 -8.95
C PRO A 331 -2.92 41.59 -10.18
N GLU A 332 -3.01 40.83 -11.27
CA GLU A 332 -2.62 41.25 -12.62
C GLU A 332 -3.30 42.59 -12.96
N GLU A 333 -2.51 43.58 -13.38
CA GLU A 333 -3.01 44.75 -14.10
C GLU A 333 -3.52 44.34 -15.49
N PRO A 334 -4.76 44.70 -15.88
CA PRO A 334 -5.23 44.48 -17.25
C PRO A 334 -4.67 45.55 -18.21
N PRO A 335 -4.56 45.23 -19.52
CA PRO A 335 -3.86 46.07 -20.49
C PRO A 335 -4.63 47.35 -20.84
N MET A 336 -3.94 48.48 -20.78
CA MET A 336 -4.41 49.77 -21.24
C MET A 336 -4.41 49.80 -22.79
N ARG A 337 -5.60 49.67 -23.40
CA ARG A 337 -5.81 49.89 -24.84
C ARG A 337 -5.85 51.39 -25.14
N GLU A 338 -5.06 51.79 -26.14
CA GLU A 338 -5.13 53.07 -26.83
C GLU A 338 -6.55 53.39 -27.33
N ALA A 339 -6.96 54.65 -27.20
CA ALA A 339 -8.00 55.24 -28.02
C ALA A 339 -7.51 56.59 -28.57
N ARG A 340 -7.31 56.61 -29.88
CA ARG A 340 -7.15 57.78 -30.73
C ARG A 340 -8.37 58.71 -30.60
N SER A 341 -8.12 60.01 -30.40
CA SER A 341 -8.64 61.13 -31.21
C SER A 341 -7.95 62.41 -30.77
#